data_AF-A0A529VJU2-F1
#
_entry.id   AF-A0A529VJU2-F1
#
_cell.length_a   1.000
_cell.length_b   1.000
_cell.length_c   1.000
_cell.angle_alpha   90.00
_cell.angle_beta   90.00
_cell.angle_gamma   90.00
#
_symmetry.space_group_name_H-M   'P 1'
#
loop_
_entity.id
_entity.type
_entity.pdbx_description
1 polymer ?
#
loop_
_entity_poly.entity_id
_entity_poly.type
_entity_poly.pdbx_seq_one_letter_code
_entity_poly.pdbx_strand_id
1 'polypeptide(L)'
;GDREGDLSYAVRRFTDEANRLYGVLNMRLRDRRYIAGDEFTIADIISFPWTIGWQAQGQDIDEFKHFKRWFEEVGARPGVQRGLAVGADLSTDTSKLPQEEQARIRKILYNQRALPVAD
;
A
#
# COMPACT_ATOMS: atom_id res chain seq x y z
N GLY A 1 -24.75 0.01 16.88
CA GLY A 1 -23.63 -0.63 17.57
C GLY A 1 -23.82 -2.13 17.54
N ASP A 2 -22.71 -2.87 17.48
CA ASP A 2 -22.56 -4.30 17.82
C ASP A 2 -23.02 -5.39 16.84
N ARG A 3 -22.46 -5.36 15.62
CA ARG A 3 -22.01 -6.60 14.93
C ARG A 3 -20.58 -6.54 14.40
N GLU A 4 -20.08 -5.34 14.09
CA GLU A 4 -18.72 -5.15 13.50
C GLU A 4 -17.81 -4.19 14.29
N GLY A 5 -18.28 -3.63 15.41
CA GLY A 5 -17.56 -2.59 16.17
C GLY A 5 -17.48 -1.25 15.43
N ASP A 6 -17.27 -0.16 16.17
CA ASP A 6 -16.95 1.13 15.53
C ASP A 6 -15.46 1.15 15.12
N LEU A 7 -15.21 1.21 13.81
CA LEU A 7 -13.86 1.26 13.24
C LEU A 7 -13.38 2.69 12.97
N SER A 8 -14.16 3.72 13.30
CA SER A 8 -13.87 5.12 12.96
C SER A 8 -12.52 5.60 13.50
N TYR A 9 -12.17 5.25 14.74
CA TYR A 9 -10.87 5.56 15.33
C TYR A 9 -9.74 4.85 14.60
N ALA A 10 -9.88 3.56 14.30
CA ALA A 10 -8.84 2.78 13.63
C ALA A 10 -8.59 3.30 12.22
N VAL A 11 -9.66 3.55 11.45
CA VAL A 11 -9.57 4.14 10.11
C VAL A 11 -8.84 5.48 10.16
N ARG A 12 -9.29 6.42 11.01
CA ARG A 12 -8.63 7.73 11.14
C ARG A 12 -7.16 7.58 11.52
N ARG A 13 -6.86 6.80 12.57
CA ARG A 13 -5.50 6.61 13.06
C ARG A 13 -4.56 6.09 11.96
N PHE A 14 -4.98 5.10 11.19
CA PHE A 14 -4.13 4.50 10.16
C PHE A 14 -4.06 5.33 8.87
N THR A 15 -5.11 6.07 8.53
CA THR A 15 -5.06 7.08 7.45
C THR A 15 -4.09 8.21 7.80
N ASP A 16 -4.15 8.73 9.04
CA ASP A 16 -3.26 9.79 9.51
C ASP A 16 -1.80 9.31 9.62
N GLU A 17 -1.59 8.08 10.07
CA GLU A 17 -0.25 7.48 10.14
C GLU A 17 0.33 7.25 8.73
N ALA A 18 -0.48 6.82 7.75
CA ALA A 18 -0.05 6.75 6.37
C ALA A 18 0.40 8.13 5.87
N ASN A 19 -0.43 9.17 6.08
CA ASN A 19 -0.08 10.56 5.72
C ASN A 19 1.27 10.99 6.33
N ARG A 20 1.48 10.70 7.62
CA ARG A 20 2.74 10.98 8.31
C ARG A 20 3.94 10.29 7.64
N LEU A 21 3.78 9.04 7.19
CA LEU A 21 4.83 8.30 6.48
C LEU A 21 5.14 8.92 5.10
N TYR A 22 4.14 9.39 4.35
CA TYR A 22 4.37 10.18 3.12
C TYR A 22 5.16 11.46 3.43
N GLY A 23 4.83 12.13 4.54
CA GLY A 23 5.59 13.29 5.04
C GLY A 23 7.07 12.98 5.35
N VAL A 24 7.35 11.84 5.99
CA VAL A 24 8.72 11.37 6.26
C VAL A 24 9.48 11.13 4.96
N LEU A 25 8.87 10.44 4.01
CA LEU A 25 9.50 10.13 2.72
C LEU A 25 9.73 11.41 1.90
N ASN A 26 8.76 12.32 1.88
CA ASN A 26 8.88 13.64 1.24
C ASN A 26 10.03 14.46 1.84
N MET A 27 10.17 14.49 3.17
CA MET A 27 11.29 15.16 3.83
C MET A 27 12.63 14.51 3.47
N ARG A 28 12.69 13.17 3.46
CA ARG A 28 13.90 12.43 3.09
C ARG A 28 14.38 12.72 1.68
N LEU A 29 13.45 12.94 0.76
CA LEU A 29 13.66 13.20 -0.68
C LEU A 29 13.82 14.69 -1.01
N ARG A 30 13.83 15.59 -0.01
CA ARG A 30 13.95 17.03 -0.20
C ARG A 30 15.26 17.42 -0.91
N ASP A 31 16.36 16.85 -0.44
CA ASP A 31 17.74 17.11 -0.85
C ASP A 31 18.40 15.87 -1.48
N ARG A 32 17.62 14.83 -1.80
CA ARG A 32 18.09 13.58 -2.40
C ARG A 32 17.24 13.21 -3.59
N ARG A 33 17.88 12.67 -4.62
CA ARG A 33 17.17 12.16 -5.79
C ARG A 33 16.35 10.90 -5.44
N TYR A 34 16.98 9.98 -4.71
CA TYR A 34 16.44 8.70 -4.27
C TYR A 34 16.54 8.52 -2.75
N ILE A 35 15.94 7.47 -2.19
CA ILE A 35 15.82 7.29 -0.72
C ILE A 35 17.19 7.26 -0.02
N ALA A 36 18.17 6.59 -0.64
CA ALA A 36 19.50 6.41 -0.06
C ALA A 36 20.52 7.49 -0.47
N GLY A 37 20.21 8.36 -1.44
CA GLY A 37 21.14 9.35 -1.97
C GLY A 37 20.85 9.70 -3.43
N ASP A 38 21.92 9.83 -4.23
CA ASP A 38 21.81 10.23 -5.65
C ASP A 38 21.62 9.05 -6.60
N GLU A 39 21.89 7.83 -6.13
CA GLU A 39 21.73 6.60 -6.91
C GLU A 39 20.48 5.82 -6.51
N PHE A 40 19.86 5.17 -7.50
CA PHE A 40 18.72 4.30 -7.31
C PHE A 40 19.17 2.98 -6.67
N THR A 41 18.54 2.59 -5.56
CA THR A 41 18.96 1.42 -4.78
C THR A 41 17.81 0.48 -4.47
N ILE A 42 18.13 -0.63 -3.79
CA ILE A 42 17.12 -1.54 -3.25
C ILE A 42 16.15 -0.86 -2.27
N ALA A 43 16.53 0.25 -1.64
CA ALA A 43 15.63 1.01 -0.78
C ALA A 43 14.44 1.54 -1.57
N ASP A 44 14.68 2.10 -2.76
CA ASP A 44 13.62 2.58 -3.67
C ASP A 44 12.77 1.42 -4.19
N ILE A 45 13.39 0.30 -4.54
CA ILE A 45 12.70 -0.91 -5.02
C ILE A 45 11.73 -1.45 -3.97
N ILE A 46 12.15 -1.52 -2.71
CA ILE A 46 11.34 -2.07 -1.61
C ILE A 46 10.23 -1.10 -1.23
N SER A 47 10.50 0.21 -1.21
CA SER A 47 9.52 1.21 -0.78
C SER A 47 8.47 1.53 -1.84
N PHE A 48 8.84 1.58 -3.13
CA PHE A 48 7.93 2.02 -4.19
C PHE A 48 6.60 1.25 -4.27
N PRO A 49 6.55 -0.10 -4.22
CA PRO A 49 5.30 -0.84 -4.29
C PRO A 49 4.30 -0.50 -3.18
N TRP A 50 4.76 -0.09 -1.99
CA TRP A 50 3.86 0.32 -0.89
C TRP A 50 3.15 1.65 -1.15
N THR A 51 3.64 2.43 -2.11
CA THR A 51 3.18 3.80 -2.40
C THR A 51 2.22 3.87 -3.59
N ILE A 52 2.16 2.85 -4.45
CA ILE A 52 1.29 2.86 -5.65
C ILE A 52 -0.19 2.97 -5.31
N GLY A 53 -0.60 2.47 -4.14
CA GLY A 53 -1.97 2.47 -3.66
C GLY A 53 -2.37 3.74 -2.90
N TRP A 54 -1.64 4.84 -3.02
CA TRP A 54 -1.85 6.08 -2.25
C TRP A 54 -3.30 6.58 -2.25
N GLN A 55 -4.01 6.48 -3.39
CA GLN A 55 -5.43 6.85 -3.49
C GLN A 55 -6.33 6.01 -2.59
N ALA A 56 -6.13 4.68 -2.62
CA ALA A 56 -6.88 3.75 -1.77
C ALA A 56 -6.52 3.90 -0.29
N GLN A 57 -5.32 4.43 0.00
CA GLN A 57 -4.88 4.80 1.34
C GLN A 57 -5.44 6.17 1.79
N GLY A 58 -6.20 6.87 0.94
CA GLY A 58 -6.84 8.15 1.25
C GLY A 58 -5.88 9.34 1.29
N GLN A 59 -4.78 9.27 0.55
CA GLN A 59 -3.74 10.30 0.55
C GLN A 59 -3.86 11.22 -0.68
N ASP A 60 -3.32 12.42 -0.58
CA ASP A 60 -3.10 13.31 -1.71
C ASP A 60 -1.60 13.52 -1.91
N ILE A 61 -1.06 13.01 -3.03
CA ILE A 61 0.37 13.09 -3.31
C ILE A 61 0.81 14.50 -3.75
N ASP A 62 -0.14 15.37 -4.12
CA ASP A 62 0.16 16.76 -4.48
C ASP A 62 0.60 17.59 -3.28
N GLU A 63 0.25 17.17 -2.05
CA GLU A 63 0.77 17.74 -0.80
C GLU A 63 2.29 17.49 -0.62
N PHE A 64 2.83 16.47 -1.30
CA PHE A 64 4.18 15.94 -1.06
C PHE A 64 5.08 16.06 -2.30
N LYS A 65 5.43 17.29 -2.67
CA LYS A 65 6.18 17.61 -3.91
C LYS A 65 7.43 16.76 -4.20
N HIS A 66 8.25 16.44 -3.18
CA HIS A 66 9.49 15.69 -3.37
C HIS A 66 9.24 14.19 -3.49
N PHE A 67 8.25 13.70 -2.75
CA PHE A 67 7.73 12.36 -2.92
C PHE A 67 7.15 12.18 -4.32
N LYS A 68 6.28 13.09 -4.78
CA LYS A 68 5.63 13.01 -6.10
C LYS A 68 6.67 12.92 -7.23
N ARG A 69 7.70 13.77 -7.20
CA ARG A 69 8.83 13.70 -8.15
C ARG A 69 9.47 12.30 -8.17
N TRP A 70 9.82 11.78 -7.00
CA TRP A 70 10.42 10.45 -6.88
C TRP A 70 9.47 9.33 -7.35
N PHE A 71 8.19 9.42 -7.01
CA PHE A 71 7.16 8.45 -7.39
C PHE A 71 7.01 8.38 -8.91
N GLU A 72 6.92 9.54 -9.57
CA GLU A 72 6.84 9.64 -11.03
C GLU A 72 8.13 9.14 -11.70
N GLU A 73 9.29 9.53 -11.19
CA GLU A 73 10.60 9.11 -11.72
C GLU A 73 10.82 7.60 -11.60
N VAL A 74 10.53 7.01 -10.44
CA VAL A 74 10.66 5.56 -10.21
C VAL A 74 9.62 4.80 -11.02
N GLY A 75 8.37 5.27 -11.06
CA GLY A 75 7.29 4.66 -11.82
C GLY A 75 7.52 4.64 -13.34
N ALA A 76 8.25 5.63 -13.87
CA ALA A 76 8.61 5.70 -15.28
C ALA A 76 9.69 4.68 -15.70
N ARG A 77 10.35 4.00 -14.76
CA ARG A 77 11.44 3.07 -15.07
C ARG A 77 10.89 1.82 -15.79
N PRO A 78 11.47 1.38 -16.92
CA PRO A 78 10.98 0.21 -17.64
C PRO A 78 10.97 -1.08 -16.80
N GLY A 79 11.92 -1.24 -15.88
CA GLY A 79 11.95 -2.38 -14.96
C GLY A 79 10.80 -2.38 -13.96
N VAL A 80 10.40 -1.20 -13.49
CA VAL A 80 9.26 -1.03 -12.57
C VAL A 80 7.96 -1.31 -13.30
N GLN A 81 7.76 -0.74 -14.49
CA GLN A 81 6.57 -1.00 -15.30
C GLN A 81 6.40 -2.49 -15.65
N ARG A 82 7.50 -3.17 -16.04
CA ARG A 82 7.46 -4.62 -16.26
C ARG A 82 7.13 -5.39 -14.98
N GLY A 83 7.70 -5.01 -13.85
CA GLY A 83 7.40 -5.63 -12.56
C GLY A 83 5.94 -5.48 -12.14
N LEU A 84 5.36 -4.28 -12.31
CA LEU A 84 3.94 -4.02 -12.02
C LEU A 84 2.99 -4.75 -12.97
N ALA A 85 3.41 -5.02 -14.20
CA ALA A 85 2.61 -5.80 -15.15
C ALA A 85 2.51 -7.29 -14.77
N VAL A 86 3.46 -7.81 -14.00
CA VAL A 86 3.43 -9.21 -13.54
C VAL A 86 2.27 -9.41 -12.59
N GLY A 87 1.36 -10.32 -12.95
CA GLY A 87 0.19 -10.65 -12.13
C GLY A 87 -0.90 -9.57 -12.12
N ALA A 88 -0.82 -8.58 -13.00
CA ALA A 88 -1.87 -7.58 -13.16
C ALA A 88 -3.23 -8.21 -13.55
N ASP A 89 -3.17 -9.34 -14.26
CA ASP A 89 -4.29 -10.20 -14.65
C ASP A 89 -4.80 -11.10 -13.50
N LEU A 90 -4.01 -11.27 -12.43
CA LEU A 90 -4.40 -12.07 -11.26
C LEU A 90 -5.26 -11.27 -10.27
N SER A 91 -5.27 -9.93 -10.38
CA SER A 91 -6.03 -9.08 -9.48
C SER A 91 -7.53 -9.29 -9.68
N THR A 92 -8.19 -9.83 -8.65
CA THR A 92 -9.62 -10.08 -8.65
C THR A 92 -10.32 -9.04 -7.79
N ASP A 93 -11.21 -8.26 -8.39
CA ASP A 93 -12.08 -7.34 -7.66
C ASP A 93 -13.11 -8.15 -6.85
N THR A 94 -12.76 -8.40 -5.59
CA THR A 94 -13.59 -9.18 -4.66
C THR A 94 -15.00 -8.61 -4.48
N SER A 95 -15.20 -7.31 -4.70
CA SER A 95 -16.53 -6.68 -4.59
C SER A 95 -17.51 -7.15 -5.67
N LYS A 96 -16.99 -7.65 -6.80
CA LYS A 96 -17.77 -8.16 -7.94
C LYS A 96 -18.08 -9.65 -7.86
N LEU A 97 -17.52 -10.37 -6.89
CA LEU A 97 -17.74 -11.82 -6.75
C LEU A 97 -19.11 -12.11 -6.11
N PRO A 98 -19.69 -13.31 -6.31
CA PRO A 98 -20.87 -13.75 -5.58
C PRO A 98 -20.66 -13.68 -4.06
N GLN A 99 -21.71 -13.39 -3.29
CA GLN A 99 -21.60 -13.21 -1.83
C GLN A 99 -21.01 -14.43 -1.11
N GLU A 100 -21.33 -15.64 -1.57
CA GLU A 100 -20.76 -16.88 -1.03
C GLU A 100 -19.23 -16.91 -1.17
N GLU A 101 -18.72 -16.50 -2.33
CA GLU A 101 -17.30 -16.46 -2.61
C GLU A 101 -16.60 -15.34 -1.81
N GLN A 102 -17.25 -14.17 -1.67
CA GLN A 102 -16.77 -13.10 -0.79
C GLN A 102 -16.64 -13.58 0.66
N ALA A 103 -17.64 -14.32 1.16
CA ALA A 103 -17.65 -14.87 2.50
C ALA A 103 -16.53 -15.93 2.68
N ARG A 104 -16.33 -16.80 1.68
CA ARG A 104 -15.24 -17.79 1.66
C ARG A 104 -13.88 -17.10 1.75
N ILE A 105 -13.64 -16.08 0.92
CA ILE A 105 -12.40 -15.30 0.92
C ILE A 105 -12.19 -14.60 2.27
N ARG A 106 -13.23 -13.96 2.82
CA ARG A 106 -13.13 -13.30 4.15
C ARG A 106 -12.75 -14.28 5.25
N LYS A 107 -13.29 -15.49 5.24
CA LYS A 107 -12.95 -16.56 6.20
C LYS A 107 -11.50 -17.03 6.07
N ILE A 108 -10.94 -17.00 4.86
CA ILE A 108 -9.54 -17.35 4.61
C ILE A 108 -8.61 -16.20 5.02
N LEU A 109 -8.97 -14.94 4.76
CA LEU A 109 -8.05 -13.82 4.95
C LEU A 109 -8.06 -13.21 6.35
N TYR A 110 -9.21 -13.24 7.05
CA TYR A 110 -9.39 -12.49 8.29
C TYR A 110 -9.78 -13.39 9.46
N ASN A 111 -9.42 -12.95 10.67
CA ASN A 111 -9.78 -13.60 11.94
C ASN A 111 -9.38 -15.08 12.02
N GLN A 112 -8.33 -15.49 11.29
CA GLN A 112 -7.80 -16.84 11.40
C GLN A 112 -7.24 -17.08 12.80
N ARG A 113 -7.55 -18.24 13.37
CA ARG A 113 -6.96 -18.72 14.62
C ARG A 113 -6.15 -19.96 14.32
N ALA A 114 -5.05 -20.14 15.04
CA ALA A 114 -4.26 -21.36 14.95
C ALA A 114 -5.15 -22.57 15.26
N LEU A 115 -4.99 -23.65 14.48
CA LEU A 115 -5.57 -24.94 14.82
C LEU A 115 -4.80 -25.50 16.03
N PRO A 116 -5.50 -26.05 17.05
CA PRO A 116 -4.81 -26.77 18.11
C PRO A 116 -4.06 -27.96 17.51
N VAL A 117 -2.82 -28.18 17.98
CA VAL A 117 -2.06 -29.39 17.64
C VAL A 117 -2.73 -30.55 18.36
N ALA A 118 -3.09 -31.60 17.62
CA ALA A 118 -3.59 -32.84 18.23
C ALA A 118 -2.42 -33.60 18.87
N ASP A 119 -2.69 -34.21 20.03
CA ASP A 119 -1.76 -35.12 20.71
C ASP A 119 -1.47 -36.39 19.90
#